data_AF-A0AA37IFJ9-F1
#
_entry.id   AF-A0AA37IFJ9-F1
#
_cell.length_a   1.000
_cell.length_b   1.000
_cell.length_c   1.000
_cell.angle_alpha   90.00
_cell.angle_beta   90.00
_cell.angle_gamma   90.00
#
_symmetry.space_group_name_H-M   'P 1'
#
loop_
_entity.id
_entity.type
_entity.pdbx_description
1 polymer ?
#
loop_
_entity_poly.entity_id
_entity_poly.type
_entity_poly.pdbx_seq_one_letter_code
_entity_poly.pdbx_strand_id
1 'polypeptide(L)'
;MIVRPPAQPLFYVTIDGTKAIDSLVIGKMWQEFGWQNLLFDWKPAPGDITRRIDRLHPELPIRFMREQIAGNGASFGDICIMPEGPDGTGVDKGNWPSTTQHGNIAQLNSSNDFIQSFVFSPRCDVGAAGQSLGAGARVADLVYLSSHGVRTGDMFGAASEFIDEVDPFFILAKSAAEGRHFDGVKWLILSNCNTLVPETHNDWLALMDANSSLRGILGYHGASVAADGSAGANVSFVKRLRQGASIRDAWRAANNAWHMSDRWVVLCHEGAKDDDLPTWNGATLAPVSSAPARVFFFDEANLSGKPVVHIDDPFTVFWTKTVGGAPVKITPRNRYDRGNKIKDGDVLGITVAPPAGVAGFTAGTVIELTLVLVREDFGTPIDIRAMFEVIGTTGIDPKVAITSVIKGQTDNWRLTVTGAPASVSLALSIRALGASGATHNLPFWLKGQFTPPGGGGVKRYDFIHDAAIYLS
;
A
#
# COMPACT_ATOMS: atom_id res chain seq x y z
N MET A 1 -1.01 14.57 -32.30
CA MET A 1 -1.71 13.30 -32.58
C MET A 1 -3.13 13.44 -32.04
N ILE A 2 -4.16 13.01 -32.76
CA ILE A 2 -5.54 13.01 -32.25
C ILE A 2 -5.77 11.66 -31.59
N VAL A 3 -5.98 11.64 -30.27
CA VAL A 3 -6.39 10.42 -29.56
C VAL A 3 -7.81 10.08 -30.00
N ARG A 4 -7.99 8.92 -30.62
CA ARG A 4 -9.31 8.44 -31.04
C ARG A 4 -10.10 7.97 -29.81
N PRO A 5 -11.44 8.09 -29.81
CA PRO A 5 -12.26 7.44 -28.80
C PRO A 5 -12.02 5.92 -28.75
N PRO A 6 -12.33 5.25 -27.64
CA PRO A 6 -12.16 3.82 -27.50
C PRO A 6 -13.00 3.04 -28.51
N ALA A 7 -12.43 1.98 -29.09
CA ALA A 7 -13.12 1.05 -30.00
C ALA A 7 -14.20 0.20 -29.28
N GLN A 8 -14.11 0.13 -27.95
CA GLN A 8 -15.06 -0.50 -27.04
C GLN A 8 -15.15 0.36 -25.77
N PRO A 9 -16.24 0.30 -24.99
CA PRO A 9 -16.32 1.01 -23.72
C PRO A 9 -15.11 0.68 -22.82
N LEU A 10 -14.41 1.71 -22.36
CA LEU A 10 -13.36 1.61 -21.36
C LEU A 10 -13.79 2.38 -20.12
N PHE A 11 -13.56 1.77 -18.96
CA PHE A 11 -14.03 2.32 -17.70
C PHE A 11 -12.87 2.68 -16.77
N TYR A 12 -13.06 3.72 -15.98
CA TYR A 12 -12.16 4.03 -14.87
C TYR A 12 -12.97 4.18 -13.57
N VAL A 13 -12.28 4.05 -12.43
CA VAL A 13 -12.84 4.39 -11.13
C VAL A 13 -11.79 5.12 -10.30
N THR A 14 -12.23 6.09 -9.51
CA THR A 14 -11.38 6.86 -8.59
C THR A 14 -11.81 6.60 -7.14
N ILE A 15 -10.83 6.36 -6.28
CA ILE A 15 -11.00 6.10 -4.86
C ILE A 15 -10.11 7.10 -4.11
N ASP A 16 -10.68 7.82 -3.16
CA ASP A 16 -9.99 8.88 -2.42
C ASP A 16 -10.15 8.74 -0.91
N GLY A 17 -9.06 8.53 -0.20
CA GLY A 17 -9.02 8.47 1.26
C GLY A 17 -8.74 9.80 1.96
N THR A 18 -8.47 10.86 1.20
CA THR A 18 -7.97 12.13 1.73
C THR A 18 -8.83 13.30 1.26
N LYS A 19 -8.40 14.04 0.24
CA LYS A 19 -9.14 15.13 -0.39
C LYS A 19 -9.29 14.83 -1.87
N ALA A 20 -10.55 14.79 -2.34
CA ALA A 20 -10.90 14.25 -3.65
C ALA A 20 -10.37 15.03 -4.87
N ILE A 21 -9.79 16.23 -4.73
CA ILE A 21 -9.44 17.09 -5.88
C ILE A 21 -8.59 16.39 -6.95
N ASP A 22 -7.57 15.59 -6.57
CA ASP A 22 -6.70 14.92 -7.53
C ASP A 22 -7.40 13.75 -8.24
N SER A 23 -8.23 13.01 -7.50
CA SER A 23 -9.18 12.01 -8.02
C SER A 23 -10.19 12.60 -9.00
N LEU A 24 -10.79 13.75 -8.68
CA LEU A 24 -11.75 14.43 -9.56
C LEU A 24 -11.08 14.96 -10.83
N VAL A 25 -9.86 15.47 -10.72
CA VAL A 25 -9.07 15.95 -11.86
C VAL A 25 -8.77 14.80 -12.81
N ILE A 26 -8.17 13.71 -12.30
CA ILE A 26 -7.79 12.61 -13.17
C ILE A 26 -9.03 11.96 -13.81
N GLY A 27 -10.09 11.73 -13.03
CA GLY A 27 -11.35 11.20 -13.55
C GLY A 27 -11.93 12.07 -14.65
N LYS A 28 -12.03 13.39 -14.41
CA LYS A 28 -12.54 14.33 -15.42
C LYS A 28 -11.71 14.33 -16.70
N MET A 29 -10.39 14.22 -16.57
CA MET A 29 -9.48 14.27 -17.70
C MET A 29 -9.48 12.96 -18.51
N TRP A 30 -9.72 11.81 -17.89
CA TRP A 30 -9.91 10.53 -18.61
C TRP A 30 -11.15 10.56 -19.51
N GLN A 31 -12.21 11.26 -19.11
CA GLN A 31 -13.39 11.45 -19.96
C GLN A 31 -13.07 12.16 -21.28
N GLU A 32 -12.03 12.99 -21.32
CA GLU A 32 -11.59 13.66 -22.56
C GLU A 32 -11.08 12.67 -23.62
N PHE A 33 -10.73 11.44 -23.21
CA PHE A 33 -10.36 10.35 -24.11
C PHE A 33 -11.53 9.44 -24.49
N GLY A 34 -12.76 9.77 -24.09
CA GLY A 34 -13.96 8.97 -24.35
C GLY A 34 -14.20 7.83 -23.36
N TRP A 35 -13.44 7.79 -22.26
CA TRP A 35 -13.62 6.81 -21.19
C TRP A 35 -14.78 7.20 -20.28
N GLN A 36 -15.37 6.22 -19.60
CA GLN A 36 -16.52 6.42 -18.73
C GLN A 36 -16.17 6.11 -17.28
N ASN A 37 -16.64 6.93 -16.34
CA ASN A 37 -16.58 6.55 -14.93
C ASN A 37 -17.49 5.32 -14.75
N LEU A 38 -16.92 4.26 -14.21
CA LEU A 38 -17.62 2.99 -13.97
C LEU A 38 -18.94 3.22 -13.20
N LEU A 39 -18.91 4.14 -12.23
CA LEU A 39 -19.99 4.39 -11.27
C LEU A 39 -21.14 5.26 -11.81
N PHE A 40 -21.07 5.75 -13.06
CA PHE A 40 -22.10 6.65 -13.61
C PHE A 40 -23.50 6.05 -13.63
N ASP A 41 -23.62 4.75 -13.90
CA ASP A 41 -24.91 4.08 -14.03
C ASP A 41 -25.51 3.66 -12.68
N TRP A 42 -24.79 3.89 -11.58
CA TRP A 42 -25.34 3.61 -10.26
C TRP A 42 -26.47 4.57 -9.95
N LYS A 43 -27.53 4.05 -9.34
CA LYS A 43 -28.72 4.84 -9.07
C LYS A 43 -28.40 5.91 -8.01
N PRO A 44 -28.87 7.15 -8.20
CA PRO A 44 -28.82 8.14 -7.15
C PRO A 44 -29.58 7.69 -5.91
N ALA A 45 -29.14 8.13 -4.73
CA ALA A 45 -29.89 7.87 -3.51
C ALA A 45 -31.22 8.64 -3.49
N PRO A 46 -32.31 8.07 -2.95
CA PRO A 46 -33.54 8.83 -2.73
C PRO A 46 -33.26 10.07 -1.87
N GLY A 47 -33.58 11.25 -2.39
CA GLY A 47 -33.36 12.52 -1.69
C GLY A 47 -31.95 13.10 -1.76
N ASP A 48 -30.98 12.39 -2.36
CA ASP A 48 -29.62 12.90 -2.60
C ASP A 48 -29.14 12.51 -4.00
N ILE A 49 -29.29 13.43 -4.95
CA ILE A 49 -28.91 13.23 -6.36
C ILE A 49 -27.41 13.10 -6.57
N THR A 50 -26.59 13.51 -5.59
CA THR A 50 -25.14 13.45 -5.68
C THR A 50 -24.62 12.11 -5.19
N ARG A 51 -25.28 11.50 -4.21
CA ARG A 51 -24.94 10.17 -3.70
C ARG A 51 -25.34 9.08 -4.68
N ARG A 52 -24.51 8.04 -4.79
CA ARG A 52 -24.77 6.81 -5.54
C ARG A 52 -24.94 5.67 -4.56
N ILE A 53 -25.86 4.75 -4.85
CA ILE A 53 -26.12 3.59 -4.00
C ILE A 53 -25.59 2.34 -4.69
N ASP A 54 -24.69 1.64 -4.00
CA ASP A 54 -24.54 0.21 -4.21
C ASP A 54 -25.59 -0.55 -3.40
N ARG A 55 -26.26 -1.52 -4.01
CA ARG A 55 -27.36 -2.23 -3.34
C ARG A 55 -26.87 -3.10 -2.18
N LEU A 56 -25.67 -3.66 -2.29
CA LEU A 56 -25.10 -4.55 -1.27
C LEU A 56 -24.40 -3.76 -0.16
N HIS A 57 -23.92 -2.56 -0.47
CA HIS A 57 -23.21 -1.68 0.43
C HIS A 57 -23.82 -0.27 0.40
N PRO A 58 -25.09 -0.11 0.85
CA PRO A 58 -25.84 1.13 0.72
C PRO A 58 -25.29 2.27 1.58
N GLU A 59 -24.33 2.00 2.46
CA GLU A 59 -23.68 2.96 3.33
C GLU A 59 -22.43 3.57 2.71
N LEU A 60 -21.94 3.05 1.56
CA LEU A 60 -20.71 3.55 0.97
C LEU A 60 -20.81 5.06 0.60
N PRO A 61 -19.80 5.85 0.97
CA PRO A 61 -19.69 7.27 0.63
C PRO A 61 -19.26 7.46 -0.84
N ILE A 62 -20.18 7.17 -1.77
CA ILE A 62 -19.96 7.32 -3.21
C ILE A 62 -20.77 8.50 -3.71
N ARG A 63 -20.09 9.53 -4.22
CA ARG A 63 -20.75 10.77 -4.59
C ARG A 63 -20.18 11.37 -5.86
N PHE A 64 -21.05 12.03 -6.61
CA PHE A 64 -20.65 13.10 -7.50
C PHE A 64 -20.21 14.30 -6.67
N MET A 65 -18.95 14.70 -6.82
CA MET A 65 -18.36 15.83 -6.11
C MET A 65 -17.88 16.88 -7.11
N ARG A 66 -17.67 18.11 -6.62
CA ARG A 66 -17.01 19.17 -7.37
C ARG A 66 -16.09 19.94 -6.45
N GLU A 67 -14.83 20.03 -6.82
CA GLU A 67 -13.81 20.80 -6.11
C GLU A 67 -13.09 21.76 -7.05
N GLN A 68 -12.25 22.61 -6.46
CA GLN A 68 -11.38 23.56 -7.17
C GLN A 68 -9.94 23.35 -6.73
N ILE A 69 -9.01 23.41 -7.69
CA ILE A 69 -7.58 23.43 -7.39
C ILE A 69 -7.24 24.76 -6.73
N ALA A 70 -6.61 24.69 -5.56
CA ALA A 70 -6.17 25.88 -4.86
C ALA A 70 -5.18 26.71 -5.72
N GLY A 71 -5.40 28.03 -5.78
CA GLY A 71 -4.47 28.97 -6.43
C GLY A 71 -4.71 29.25 -7.92
N ASN A 72 -5.42 28.40 -8.67
CA ASN A 72 -5.77 28.68 -10.08
C ASN A 72 -7.29 28.70 -10.38
N GLY A 73 -8.12 28.22 -9.45
CA GLY A 73 -9.59 28.27 -9.55
C GLY A 73 -10.23 27.29 -10.54
N ALA A 74 -9.45 26.41 -11.18
CA ALA A 74 -9.98 25.39 -12.07
C ALA A 74 -10.83 24.39 -11.29
N SER A 75 -12.06 24.16 -11.74
CA SER A 75 -13.01 23.28 -11.07
C SER A 75 -13.21 21.97 -11.81
N PHE A 76 -13.22 20.88 -11.07
CA PHE A 76 -13.36 19.52 -11.57
C PHE A 76 -14.48 18.83 -10.83
N GLY A 77 -15.25 17.99 -11.53
CA GLY A 77 -16.32 17.22 -10.91
C GLY A 77 -16.54 15.90 -11.62
N ASP A 78 -16.69 14.87 -10.81
CA ASP A 78 -16.83 13.48 -11.20
C ASP A 78 -17.39 12.65 -10.02
N ILE A 79 -17.69 11.37 -10.25
CA ILE A 79 -18.08 10.44 -9.19
C ILE A 79 -16.82 9.81 -8.57
N CYS A 80 -16.69 9.89 -7.26
CA CYS A 80 -15.59 9.29 -6.51
C CYS A 80 -16.14 8.38 -5.40
N ILE A 81 -15.43 7.30 -5.12
CA ILE A 81 -15.59 6.55 -3.87
C ILE A 81 -14.69 7.21 -2.83
N MET A 82 -15.22 7.57 -1.66
CA MET A 82 -14.46 8.29 -0.65
C MET A 82 -14.53 7.56 0.68
N PRO A 83 -13.75 6.49 0.90
CA PRO A 83 -14.05 5.47 1.92
C PRO A 83 -14.20 6.03 3.34
N GLU A 84 -13.54 7.15 3.63
CA GLU A 84 -13.57 7.87 4.90
C GLU A 84 -14.20 9.27 4.79
N GLY A 85 -14.87 9.54 3.68
CA GLY A 85 -15.59 10.79 3.39
C GLY A 85 -14.77 11.79 2.56
N PRO A 86 -15.41 12.87 2.05
CA PRO A 86 -14.80 13.89 1.21
C PRO A 86 -13.50 14.53 1.70
N ASP A 87 -13.35 14.71 3.01
CA ASP A 87 -12.13 15.23 3.63
C ASP A 87 -11.30 14.14 4.32
N GLY A 88 -11.72 12.88 4.19
CA GLY A 88 -11.08 11.70 4.76
C GLY A 88 -11.27 11.57 6.28
N THR A 89 -11.99 12.47 6.95
CA THR A 89 -12.03 12.52 8.42
C THR A 89 -13.07 11.59 9.05
N GLY A 90 -14.00 11.06 8.26
CA GLY A 90 -15.05 10.16 8.75
C GLY A 90 -16.17 10.85 9.52
N VAL A 91 -16.33 12.17 9.39
CA VAL A 91 -17.37 12.95 10.11
C VAL A 91 -18.19 13.89 9.22
N ASP A 92 -18.00 13.83 7.91
CA ASP A 92 -18.78 14.61 6.95
C ASP A 92 -20.30 14.40 7.09
N LYS A 93 -21.00 15.53 7.25
CA LYS A 93 -22.46 15.56 7.33
C LYS A 93 -23.09 14.95 6.09
N GLY A 94 -23.96 13.96 6.29
CA GLY A 94 -24.69 13.30 5.21
C GLY A 94 -23.94 12.13 4.55
N ASN A 95 -22.72 11.84 4.98
CA ASN A 95 -22.02 10.58 4.70
C ASN A 95 -22.05 9.63 5.88
N TRP A 96 -22.01 10.19 7.09
CA TRP A 96 -21.86 9.40 8.30
C TRP A 96 -22.99 9.67 9.30
N PRO A 97 -23.40 8.65 10.08
CA PRO A 97 -24.49 8.78 11.06
C PRO A 97 -24.11 9.58 12.30
N SER A 98 -22.84 9.59 12.71
CA SER A 98 -22.32 10.36 13.84
C SER A 98 -21.53 11.59 13.39
N THR A 99 -21.50 12.62 14.24
CA THR A 99 -20.61 13.79 14.09
C THR A 99 -19.22 13.56 14.71
N THR A 100 -18.95 12.36 15.22
CA THR A 100 -17.67 11.97 15.81
C THR A 100 -17.08 10.77 15.09
N GLN A 101 -15.76 10.79 14.91
CA GLN A 101 -14.98 9.70 14.32
C GLN A 101 -15.28 8.35 14.97
N HIS A 102 -15.22 8.30 16.31
CA HIS A 102 -15.47 7.08 17.08
C HIS A 102 -16.92 6.56 16.93
N GLY A 103 -17.89 7.44 16.69
CA GLY A 103 -19.28 7.03 16.45
C GLY A 103 -19.50 6.38 15.09
N ASN A 104 -18.52 6.45 14.18
CA ASN A 104 -18.61 5.96 12.80
C ASN A 104 -17.68 4.78 12.49
N ILE A 105 -16.95 4.25 13.48
CA ILE A 105 -15.96 3.17 13.29
C ILE A 105 -16.50 1.99 12.48
N ALA A 106 -17.71 1.51 12.80
CA ALA A 106 -18.31 0.37 12.13
C ALA A 106 -18.56 0.65 10.63
N GLN A 107 -19.03 1.85 10.29
CA GLN A 107 -19.29 2.27 8.92
C GLN A 107 -17.98 2.50 8.15
N LEU A 108 -16.97 3.10 8.80
CA LEU A 108 -15.64 3.28 8.23
C LEU A 108 -15.00 1.94 7.88
N ASN A 109 -15.00 0.99 8.81
CA ASN A 109 -14.48 -0.36 8.54
C ASN A 109 -15.26 -1.09 7.46
N SER A 110 -16.60 -1.02 7.47
CA SER A 110 -17.40 -1.62 6.39
C SER A 110 -17.07 -1.01 5.01
N SER A 111 -16.77 0.29 4.97
CA SER A 111 -16.33 0.98 3.75
C SER A 111 -14.94 0.52 3.32
N ASN A 112 -14.01 0.44 4.26
CA ASN A 112 -12.62 0.02 4.01
C ASN A 112 -12.54 -1.45 3.57
N ASP A 113 -13.34 -2.34 4.19
CA ASP A 113 -13.47 -3.76 3.80
C ASP A 113 -14.00 -3.93 2.37
N PHE A 114 -14.97 -3.09 1.96
CA PHE A 114 -15.45 -3.08 0.58
C PHE A 114 -14.32 -2.74 -0.39
N ILE A 115 -13.54 -1.69 -0.11
CA ILE A 115 -12.44 -1.23 -0.98
C ILE A 115 -11.33 -2.28 -1.09
N GLN A 116 -10.99 -2.95 0.01
CA GLN A 116 -9.97 -4.01 0.00
C GLN A 116 -10.26 -5.07 -1.06
N SER A 117 -11.53 -5.32 -1.39
CA SER A 117 -11.93 -6.29 -2.41
C SER A 117 -12.28 -5.64 -3.75
N PHE A 118 -12.92 -4.48 -3.73
CA PHE A 118 -13.37 -3.77 -4.92
C PHE A 118 -12.21 -3.36 -5.84
N VAL A 119 -11.05 -2.97 -5.29
CA VAL A 119 -9.87 -2.56 -6.09
C VAL A 119 -9.40 -3.67 -7.05
N PHE A 120 -9.57 -4.94 -6.68
CA PHE A 120 -9.14 -6.08 -7.48
C PHE A 120 -10.09 -6.41 -8.64
N SER A 121 -11.39 -6.19 -8.46
CA SER A 121 -12.41 -6.45 -9.49
C SER A 121 -13.50 -5.37 -9.42
N PRO A 122 -13.18 -4.13 -9.83
CA PRO A 122 -14.08 -2.99 -9.68
C PRO A 122 -15.19 -3.10 -10.71
N ARG A 123 -16.37 -3.59 -10.30
CA ARG A 123 -17.49 -3.87 -11.19
C ARG A 123 -18.84 -3.41 -10.64
N CYS A 124 -19.77 -3.10 -11.53
CA CYS A 124 -21.12 -2.62 -11.18
C CYS A 124 -22.20 -3.71 -11.17
N ASP A 125 -21.90 -4.90 -11.70
CA ASP A 125 -22.92 -5.91 -11.97
C ASP A 125 -23.12 -6.82 -10.75
N VAL A 126 -24.30 -6.69 -10.16
CA VAL A 126 -24.71 -7.27 -8.87
C VAL A 126 -24.93 -8.78 -9.01
N GLY A 127 -23.91 -9.58 -8.74
CA GLY A 127 -24.03 -11.04 -8.73
C GLY A 127 -22.79 -11.74 -8.19
N ALA A 128 -22.64 -11.76 -6.86
CA ALA A 128 -21.66 -12.52 -6.05
C ALA A 128 -20.18 -12.44 -6.46
N ALA A 129 -19.31 -12.15 -5.49
CA ALA A 129 -17.87 -12.39 -5.62
C ALA A 129 -17.62 -13.82 -6.15
N GLY A 130 -16.74 -13.98 -7.14
CA GLY A 130 -16.35 -15.29 -7.68
C GLY A 130 -17.04 -15.77 -8.96
N GLN A 131 -17.93 -14.98 -9.58
CA GLN A 131 -18.36 -15.24 -10.96
C GLN A 131 -17.35 -14.64 -11.96
N SER A 132 -16.91 -15.46 -12.92
CA SER A 132 -16.08 -15.04 -14.06
C SER A 132 -16.74 -13.90 -14.81
N LEU A 133 -15.97 -12.92 -15.28
CA LEU A 133 -16.48 -11.84 -16.12
C LEU A 133 -17.16 -12.41 -17.38
N GLY A 134 -18.49 -12.29 -17.43
CA GLY A 134 -19.24 -12.57 -18.64
C GLY A 134 -18.90 -11.55 -19.73
N ALA A 135 -19.18 -11.92 -20.99
CA ALA A 135 -19.09 -10.97 -22.09
C ALA A 135 -20.00 -9.75 -21.81
N GLY A 136 -19.41 -8.54 -21.78
CA GLY A 136 -20.13 -7.30 -21.49
C GLY A 136 -20.16 -6.87 -20.01
N ALA A 137 -19.46 -7.58 -19.12
CA ALA A 137 -19.31 -7.14 -17.73
C ALA A 137 -18.62 -5.77 -17.66
N ARG A 138 -19.19 -4.86 -16.87
CA ARG A 138 -18.62 -3.50 -16.70
C ARG A 138 -17.60 -3.52 -15.57
N VAL A 139 -16.33 -3.53 -15.93
CA VAL A 139 -15.19 -3.52 -15.01
C VAL A 139 -14.28 -2.35 -15.32
N ALA A 140 -13.72 -1.69 -14.32
CA ALA A 140 -12.74 -0.62 -14.58
C ALA A 140 -11.45 -1.18 -15.16
N ASP A 141 -11.03 -0.64 -16.30
CA ASP A 141 -9.72 -0.84 -16.90
C ASP A 141 -8.62 -0.11 -16.13
N LEU A 142 -8.96 1.02 -15.50
CA LEU A 142 -8.07 1.86 -14.73
C LEU A 142 -8.64 2.12 -13.33
N VAL A 143 -7.83 1.86 -12.31
CA VAL A 143 -8.12 2.28 -10.93
C VAL A 143 -7.16 3.39 -10.55
N TYR A 144 -7.70 4.52 -10.09
CA TYR A 144 -6.92 5.56 -9.42
C TYR A 144 -7.23 5.54 -7.93
N LEU A 145 -6.19 5.49 -7.11
CA LEU A 145 -6.29 5.45 -5.66
C LEU A 145 -5.42 6.57 -5.07
N SER A 146 -6.07 7.56 -4.47
CA SER A 146 -5.44 8.66 -3.73
C SER A 146 -5.62 8.45 -2.24
N SER A 147 -4.53 8.54 -1.48
CA SER A 147 -4.52 8.17 -0.07
C SER A 147 -3.27 8.64 0.67
N HIS A 148 -3.25 8.46 1.99
CA HIS A 148 -1.99 8.25 2.68
C HIS A 148 -1.42 6.88 2.33
N GLY A 149 -0.09 6.76 2.41
CA GLY A 149 0.61 5.52 2.10
C GLY A 149 1.82 5.33 3.01
N VAL A 150 2.18 4.07 3.19
CA VAL A 150 3.29 3.63 4.05
C VAL A 150 4.17 2.63 3.32
N ARG A 151 5.41 2.46 3.80
CA ARG A 151 6.42 1.56 3.19
C ARG A 151 6.05 0.08 3.20
N THR A 152 5.00 -0.33 3.91
CA THR A 152 4.41 -1.67 3.78
C THR A 152 3.49 -1.81 2.56
N GLY A 153 3.26 -0.73 1.80
CA GLY A 153 2.35 -0.69 0.66
C GLY A 153 0.89 -0.49 1.03
N ASP A 154 0.58 -0.38 2.33
CA ASP A 154 -0.78 -0.19 2.81
C ASP A 154 -1.25 1.25 2.57
N MET A 155 -2.56 1.40 2.35
CA MET A 155 -3.19 2.65 1.96
C MET A 155 -4.40 2.91 2.83
N PHE A 156 -4.48 4.12 3.36
CA PHE A 156 -5.48 4.51 4.36
C PHE A 156 -5.85 5.98 4.21
N GLY A 157 -7.02 6.34 4.74
CA GLY A 157 -7.47 7.72 4.79
C GLY A 157 -7.10 8.40 6.10
N ALA A 158 -7.55 9.64 6.27
CA ALA A 158 -7.19 10.43 7.44
C ALA A 158 -7.80 9.87 8.74
N ALA A 159 -9.03 9.35 8.74
CA ALA A 159 -9.65 8.75 9.92
C ALA A 159 -8.88 7.49 10.37
N SER A 160 -8.48 6.65 9.43
CA SER A 160 -7.61 5.49 9.70
C SER A 160 -6.26 5.89 10.28
N GLU A 161 -5.72 7.06 9.97
CA GLU A 161 -4.44 7.49 10.56
C GLU A 161 -4.55 7.72 12.08
N PHE A 162 -5.73 8.16 12.56
CA PHE A 162 -5.92 8.65 13.93
C PHE A 162 -6.78 7.76 14.82
N ILE A 163 -7.38 6.70 14.29
CA ILE A 163 -8.28 5.79 15.04
C ILE A 163 -7.74 4.37 14.93
N ASP A 164 -7.38 3.76 16.05
CA ASP A 164 -6.83 2.40 16.11
C ASP A 164 -7.81 1.33 15.63
N GLU A 165 -9.10 1.59 15.79
CA GLU A 165 -10.15 0.66 15.38
C GLU A 165 -10.52 0.76 13.91
N VAL A 166 -9.96 1.69 13.14
CA VAL A 166 -10.22 1.80 11.70
C VAL A 166 -9.04 1.24 10.91
N ASP A 167 -9.28 0.21 10.12
CA ASP A 167 -8.24 -0.46 9.35
C ASP A 167 -7.99 0.22 7.99
N PRO A 168 -6.79 0.07 7.39
CA PRO A 168 -6.53 0.56 6.04
C PRO A 168 -7.51 -0.02 5.01
N PHE A 169 -7.92 0.80 4.04
CA PHE A 169 -8.82 0.36 2.97
C PHE A 169 -8.13 -0.42 1.85
N PHE A 170 -6.80 -0.45 1.82
CA PHE A 170 -6.05 -1.40 1.00
C PHE A 170 -4.82 -1.89 1.76
N ILE A 171 -4.74 -3.20 1.97
CA ILE A 171 -3.65 -3.87 2.68
C ILE A 171 -2.92 -4.77 1.69
N LEU A 172 -1.73 -4.37 1.27
CA LEU A 172 -1.00 -5.01 0.18
C LEU A 172 -0.58 -6.43 0.55
N ALA A 173 0.15 -6.58 1.67
CA ALA A 173 0.71 -7.86 2.09
C ALA A 173 -0.39 -8.89 2.43
N LYS A 174 -1.53 -8.44 3.00
CA LYS A 174 -2.70 -9.31 3.24
C LYS A 174 -3.28 -9.82 1.92
N SER A 175 -3.45 -8.93 0.95
CA SER A 175 -4.00 -9.28 -0.36
C SER A 175 -3.12 -10.27 -1.11
N ALA A 176 -1.81 -10.05 -1.10
CA ALA A 176 -0.81 -10.95 -1.67
C ALA A 176 -0.86 -12.31 -0.97
N ALA A 177 -0.85 -12.32 0.38
CA ALA A 177 -0.94 -13.55 1.16
C ALA A 177 -2.22 -14.33 0.86
N GLU A 178 -3.35 -13.64 0.67
CA GLU A 178 -4.65 -14.21 0.30
C GLU A 178 -4.73 -14.76 -1.13
N GLY A 179 -3.72 -14.54 -1.96
CA GLY A 179 -3.74 -14.97 -3.37
C GLY A 179 -4.76 -14.21 -4.21
N ARG A 180 -5.03 -12.94 -3.85
CA ARG A 180 -5.88 -12.06 -4.66
C ARG A 180 -5.18 -11.78 -5.99
N HIS A 181 -5.98 -11.55 -7.03
CA HIS A 181 -5.51 -11.14 -8.35
C HIS A 181 -6.42 -10.06 -8.88
N PHE A 182 -5.89 -9.21 -9.76
CA PHE A 182 -6.71 -8.22 -10.45
C PHE A 182 -7.46 -8.89 -11.60
N ASP A 183 -8.74 -8.60 -11.70
CA ASP A 183 -9.65 -9.07 -12.73
C ASP A 183 -10.28 -7.87 -13.45
N GLY A 184 -9.93 -7.70 -14.73
CA GLY A 184 -10.30 -6.57 -15.59
C GLY A 184 -9.38 -5.35 -15.49
N VAL A 185 -8.87 -5.01 -14.30
CA VAL A 185 -7.97 -3.84 -14.11
C VAL A 185 -6.67 -4.04 -14.87
N LYS A 186 -6.30 -3.09 -15.73
CA LYS A 186 -5.08 -3.11 -16.53
C LYS A 186 -4.01 -2.19 -15.96
N TRP A 187 -4.38 -1.03 -15.44
CA TRP A 187 -3.44 -0.14 -14.76
C TRP A 187 -3.99 0.35 -13.43
N LEU A 188 -3.09 0.44 -12.45
CA LEU A 188 -3.35 1.02 -11.14
C LEU A 188 -2.49 2.27 -10.97
N ILE A 189 -3.09 3.39 -10.57
CA ILE A 189 -2.36 4.63 -10.27
C ILE A 189 -2.50 4.91 -8.78
N LEU A 190 -1.36 4.93 -8.10
CA LEU A 190 -1.23 5.14 -6.66
C LEU A 190 -0.75 6.56 -6.40
N SER A 191 -1.68 7.45 -6.09
CA SER A 191 -1.40 8.83 -5.64
C SER A 191 -1.22 8.85 -4.12
N ASN A 192 -0.15 8.21 -3.66
CA ASN A 192 0.14 8.09 -2.23
C ASN A 192 1.63 7.94 -1.96
N CYS A 193 2.02 8.15 -0.71
CA CYS A 193 3.42 8.15 -0.31
C CYS A 193 3.96 6.73 -0.14
N ASN A 194 5.16 6.46 -0.67
CA ASN A 194 6.00 5.31 -0.28
C ASN A 194 5.38 3.90 -0.46
N THR A 195 4.45 3.66 -1.38
CA THR A 195 3.80 2.34 -1.54
C THR A 195 4.47 1.44 -2.59
N LEU A 196 5.24 2.02 -3.52
CA LEU A 196 6.01 1.29 -4.54
C LEU A 196 7.51 1.33 -4.24
N VAL A 197 7.89 0.78 -3.09
CA VAL A 197 9.28 0.67 -2.65
C VAL A 197 9.82 -0.74 -2.90
N PRO A 198 11.15 -0.94 -2.99
CA PRO A 198 11.73 -2.27 -3.22
C PRO A 198 11.24 -3.34 -2.24
N GLU A 199 10.93 -2.95 -1.00
CA GLU A 199 10.47 -3.86 0.05
C GLU A 199 9.05 -4.42 -0.17
N THR A 200 8.23 -3.77 -1.01
CA THR A 200 6.86 -4.24 -1.34
C THR A 200 6.79 -5.01 -2.65
N HIS A 201 7.90 -5.14 -3.37
CA HIS A 201 7.92 -5.75 -4.70
C HIS A 201 7.47 -7.22 -4.71
N ASN A 202 7.80 -8.00 -3.68
CA ASN A 202 7.36 -9.40 -3.61
C ASN A 202 5.84 -9.51 -3.55
N ASP A 203 5.19 -8.64 -2.78
CA ASP A 203 3.73 -8.60 -2.68
C ASP A 203 3.09 -8.16 -4.00
N TRP A 204 3.65 -7.13 -4.64
CA TRP A 204 3.19 -6.71 -5.96
C TRP A 204 3.39 -7.78 -7.03
N LEU A 205 4.51 -8.51 -7.03
CA LEU A 205 4.74 -9.64 -7.93
C LEU A 205 3.69 -10.75 -7.72
N ALA A 206 3.27 -11.01 -6.48
CA ALA A 206 2.22 -11.99 -6.20
C ALA A 206 0.85 -11.56 -6.77
N LEU A 207 0.57 -10.24 -6.78
CA LEU A 207 -0.67 -9.68 -7.34
C LEU A 207 -0.62 -9.47 -8.87
N MET A 208 0.58 -9.48 -9.46
CA MET A 208 0.86 -9.33 -10.90
C MET A 208 1.24 -10.69 -11.52
N ASP A 209 0.68 -11.79 -11.01
CA ASP A 209 0.93 -13.12 -11.53
C ASP A 209 0.26 -13.36 -12.90
N ALA A 210 0.40 -14.58 -13.43
CA ALA A 210 -0.18 -14.93 -14.73
C ALA A 210 -1.72 -14.95 -14.75
N ASN A 211 -2.39 -14.94 -13.59
CA ASN A 211 -3.85 -14.89 -13.47
C ASN A 211 -4.36 -13.45 -13.37
N SER A 212 -3.47 -12.49 -13.21
CA SER A 212 -3.79 -11.07 -13.09
C SER A 212 -3.98 -10.41 -14.46
N SER A 213 -5.00 -9.56 -14.59
CA SER A 213 -5.14 -8.67 -15.75
C SER A 213 -4.25 -7.43 -15.66
N LEU A 214 -3.64 -7.19 -14.50
CA LEU A 214 -2.85 -6.00 -14.22
C LEU A 214 -1.60 -5.97 -15.10
N ARG A 215 -1.44 -4.90 -15.86
CA ARG A 215 -0.32 -4.67 -16.78
C ARG A 215 0.78 -3.85 -16.11
N GLY A 216 0.39 -2.90 -15.27
CA GLY A 216 1.33 -2.10 -14.51
C GLY A 216 0.70 -1.19 -13.46
N ILE A 217 1.57 -0.61 -12.65
CA ILE A 217 1.27 0.25 -11.52
C ILE A 217 2.15 1.49 -11.63
N LEU A 218 1.54 2.66 -11.48
CA LEU A 218 2.21 3.95 -11.32
C LEU A 218 2.13 4.35 -9.85
N GLY A 219 3.20 4.91 -9.31
CA GLY A 219 3.18 5.39 -7.93
C GLY A 219 4.50 6.02 -7.52
N TYR A 220 4.80 5.92 -6.21
CA TYR A 220 5.94 6.58 -5.60
C TYR A 220 6.70 5.65 -4.65
N HIS A 221 8.03 5.69 -4.72
CA HIS A 221 8.92 5.12 -3.70
C HIS A 221 9.31 6.14 -2.61
N GLY A 222 8.79 7.37 -2.72
CA GLY A 222 9.02 8.49 -1.82
C GLY A 222 7.72 9.19 -1.43
N ALA A 223 7.83 10.35 -0.79
CA ALA A 223 6.68 11.20 -0.49
C ALA A 223 6.08 11.78 -1.78
N SER A 224 4.77 11.57 -1.97
CA SER A 224 3.98 12.26 -2.98
C SER A 224 3.78 13.73 -2.61
N VAL A 225 3.38 14.54 -3.59
CA VAL A 225 2.87 15.90 -3.36
C VAL A 225 1.51 15.87 -2.68
N ALA A 226 1.17 16.95 -1.97
CA ALA A 226 -0.18 17.13 -1.42
C ALA A 226 -1.23 17.15 -2.53
N ALA A 227 -2.50 16.95 -2.18
CA ALA A 227 -3.62 16.76 -3.13
C ALA A 227 -3.67 17.79 -4.27
N ASP A 228 -3.52 19.10 -3.99
CA ASP A 228 -3.52 20.14 -5.03
C ASP A 228 -2.30 20.05 -5.98
N GLY A 229 -1.14 19.65 -5.44
CA GLY A 229 0.04 19.37 -6.26
C GLY A 229 -0.12 18.10 -7.10
N SER A 230 -0.74 17.06 -6.52
CA SER A 230 -1.03 15.81 -7.23
C SER A 230 -2.02 16.05 -8.37
N ALA A 231 -3.06 16.85 -8.15
CA ALA A 231 -3.97 17.31 -9.19
C ALA A 231 -3.22 17.95 -10.37
N GLY A 232 -2.27 18.84 -10.09
CA GLY A 232 -1.45 19.46 -11.15
C GLY A 232 -0.50 18.48 -11.87
N ALA A 233 0.04 17.50 -11.15
CA ALA A 233 0.81 16.41 -11.73
C ALA A 233 -0.08 15.55 -12.65
N ASN A 234 -1.31 15.23 -12.24
CA ASN A 234 -2.29 14.51 -13.05
C ASN A 234 -2.66 15.26 -14.33
N VAL A 235 -2.83 16.59 -14.27
CA VAL A 235 -3.01 17.43 -15.47
C VAL A 235 -1.85 17.28 -16.43
N SER A 236 -0.63 17.33 -15.89
CA SER A 236 0.59 17.20 -16.67
C SER A 236 0.70 15.80 -17.30
N PHE A 237 0.39 14.75 -16.54
CA PHE A 237 0.37 13.36 -16.99
C PHE A 237 -0.58 13.17 -18.16
N VAL A 238 -1.84 13.56 -18.01
CA VAL A 238 -2.84 13.39 -19.07
C VAL A 238 -2.50 14.21 -20.32
N LYS A 239 -1.93 15.42 -20.15
CA LYS A 239 -1.44 16.21 -21.28
C LYS A 239 -0.33 15.49 -22.07
N ARG A 240 0.58 14.78 -21.38
CA ARG A 240 1.63 13.99 -22.04
C ARG A 240 1.06 12.78 -22.77
N LEU A 241 0.10 12.06 -22.18
CA LEU A 241 -0.61 10.98 -22.85
C LEU A 241 -1.27 11.46 -24.16
N ARG A 242 -1.93 12.61 -24.13
CA ARG A 242 -2.54 13.23 -25.33
C ARG A 242 -1.52 13.57 -26.43
N GLN A 243 -0.28 13.84 -26.04
CA GLN A 243 0.82 14.11 -26.96
C GLN A 243 1.43 12.84 -27.57
N GLY A 244 0.94 11.65 -27.17
CA GLY A 244 1.41 10.36 -27.68
C GLY A 244 2.55 9.75 -26.88
N ALA A 245 2.80 10.22 -25.65
CA ALA A 245 3.72 9.53 -24.76
C ALA A 245 3.10 8.21 -24.26
N SER A 246 3.95 7.21 -24.04
CA SER A 246 3.55 5.99 -23.30
C SER A 246 3.11 6.35 -21.88
N ILE A 247 2.38 5.46 -21.23
CA ILE A 247 1.93 5.64 -19.84
C ILE A 247 3.13 5.90 -18.91
N ARG A 248 4.19 5.09 -19.04
CA ARG A 248 5.42 5.27 -18.27
C ARG A 248 6.07 6.63 -18.51
N ASP A 249 6.26 7.01 -19.78
CA ASP A 249 6.98 8.24 -20.12
C ASP A 249 6.17 9.49 -19.78
N ALA A 250 4.84 9.41 -19.89
CA ALA A 250 3.94 10.44 -19.43
C ALA A 250 4.03 10.63 -17.91
N TRP A 251 4.06 9.53 -17.12
CA TRP A 251 4.18 9.57 -15.67
C TRP A 251 5.49 10.21 -15.22
N ARG A 252 6.61 9.77 -15.79
CA ARG A 252 7.93 10.38 -15.57
C ARG A 252 7.92 11.87 -15.90
N ALA A 253 7.46 12.24 -17.10
CA ALA A 253 7.48 13.64 -17.54
C ALA A 253 6.59 14.55 -16.69
N ALA A 254 5.49 14.03 -16.16
CA ALA A 254 4.63 14.76 -15.22
C ALA A 254 5.32 14.98 -13.88
N ASN A 255 5.89 13.93 -13.29
CA ASN A 255 6.58 14.01 -12.00
C ASN A 255 7.82 14.89 -12.05
N ASN A 256 8.58 14.85 -13.14
CA ASN A 256 9.73 15.74 -13.34
C ASN A 256 9.30 17.21 -13.42
N ALA A 257 8.16 17.50 -14.04
CA ALA A 257 7.60 18.87 -14.09
C ALA A 257 7.13 19.38 -12.72
N TRP A 258 6.90 18.47 -11.77
CA TRP A 258 6.47 18.76 -10.41
C TRP A 258 7.57 18.51 -9.36
N HIS A 259 8.84 18.49 -9.79
CA HIS A 259 10.01 18.34 -8.91
C HIS A 259 10.01 17.04 -8.07
N MET A 260 9.44 15.96 -8.61
CA MET A 260 9.42 14.62 -8.01
C MET A 260 10.23 13.60 -8.82
N SER A 261 11.29 14.06 -9.49
CA SER A 261 12.11 13.20 -10.37
C SER A 261 12.76 12.03 -9.64
N ASP A 262 13.02 12.20 -8.35
CA ASP A 262 13.67 11.24 -7.47
C ASP A 262 12.68 10.34 -6.71
N ARG A 263 11.39 10.29 -7.10
CA ARG A 263 10.34 9.61 -6.31
C ARG A 263 9.37 8.77 -7.12
N TRP A 264 9.17 9.09 -8.39
CA TRP A 264 8.21 8.37 -9.23
C TRP A 264 8.69 6.95 -9.52
N VAL A 265 7.74 6.02 -9.60
CA VAL A 265 7.98 4.62 -9.97
C VAL A 265 6.95 4.15 -10.97
N VAL A 266 7.38 3.28 -11.87
CA VAL A 266 6.50 2.38 -12.61
C VAL A 266 6.93 0.93 -12.38
N LEU A 267 5.99 0.08 -11.96
CA LEU A 267 6.13 -1.38 -11.99
C LEU A 267 5.24 -1.91 -13.11
N CYS A 268 5.77 -2.52 -14.15
CA CYS A 268 4.92 -3.09 -15.20
C CYS A 268 5.51 -4.32 -15.85
N HIS A 269 4.66 -5.14 -16.45
CA HIS A 269 5.10 -6.24 -17.31
C HIS A 269 5.92 -5.69 -18.49
N GLU A 270 6.88 -6.47 -18.97
CA GLU A 270 7.71 -6.10 -20.12
C GLU A 270 6.89 -5.70 -21.35
N GLY A 271 5.79 -6.41 -21.60
CA GLY A 271 4.84 -6.13 -22.70
C GLY A 271 3.97 -4.88 -22.49
N ALA A 272 4.04 -4.25 -21.32
CA ALA A 272 3.25 -3.06 -20.96
C ALA A 272 4.09 -1.78 -20.88
N LYS A 273 5.42 -1.86 -20.99
CA LYS A 273 6.32 -0.71 -20.84
C LYS A 273 6.09 0.41 -21.87
N ASP A 274 5.54 0.05 -23.03
CA ASP A 274 5.24 0.94 -24.15
C ASP A 274 3.72 1.12 -24.36
N ASP A 275 2.88 0.71 -23.40
CA ASP A 275 1.44 0.95 -23.46
C ASP A 275 1.17 2.46 -23.61
N ASP A 276 0.26 2.81 -24.53
CA ASP A 276 -0.14 4.18 -24.80
C ASP A 276 -1.66 4.27 -25.04
N LEU A 277 -2.19 5.50 -25.13
CA LEU A 277 -3.62 5.70 -25.38
C LEU A 277 -4.10 5.15 -26.73
N PRO A 278 -3.40 5.38 -27.87
CA PRO A 278 -3.81 4.82 -29.14
C PRO A 278 -3.98 3.29 -29.12
N THR A 279 -3.02 2.56 -28.54
CA THR A 279 -3.06 1.10 -28.46
C THR A 279 -4.14 0.62 -27.50
N TRP A 280 -4.31 1.29 -26.36
CA TRP A 280 -5.37 0.96 -25.39
C TRP A 280 -6.77 1.21 -25.95
N ASN A 281 -7.02 2.42 -26.46
CA ASN A 281 -8.30 2.78 -27.06
C ASN A 281 -8.58 1.93 -28.32
N GLY A 282 -7.54 1.53 -29.05
CA GLY A 282 -7.67 0.64 -30.20
C GLY A 282 -7.89 -0.84 -29.86
N ALA A 283 -7.89 -1.23 -28.58
CA ALA A 283 -7.91 -2.63 -28.14
C ALA A 283 -6.77 -3.48 -28.74
N THR A 284 -5.58 -2.88 -28.85
CA THR A 284 -4.37 -3.48 -29.47
C THR A 284 -3.18 -3.52 -28.51
N LEU A 285 -3.42 -3.42 -27.21
CA LEU A 285 -2.39 -3.63 -26.19
C LEU A 285 -1.70 -4.99 -26.39
N ALA A 286 -0.37 -5.00 -26.32
CA ALA A 286 0.38 -6.24 -26.45
C ALA A 286 0.02 -7.22 -25.31
N PRO A 287 -0.04 -8.54 -25.56
CA PRO A 287 -0.24 -9.50 -24.49
C PRO A 287 0.83 -9.37 -23.40
N VAL A 288 0.44 -9.46 -22.13
CA VAL A 288 1.38 -9.53 -20.98
C VAL A 288 1.70 -10.98 -20.58
N SER A 289 1.03 -11.96 -21.22
CA SER A 289 1.21 -13.38 -20.96
C SER A 289 2.39 -13.98 -21.74
N SER A 290 3.52 -14.11 -21.06
CA SER A 290 4.49 -15.17 -21.34
C SER A 290 5.03 -15.63 -20.01
N ALA A 291 4.73 -16.87 -19.60
CA ALA A 291 5.27 -17.39 -18.36
C ALA A 291 6.79 -17.69 -18.53
N PRO A 292 7.66 -17.24 -17.62
CA PRO A 292 7.38 -16.37 -16.48
C PRO A 292 7.22 -14.90 -16.90
N ALA A 293 6.12 -14.26 -16.47
CA ALA A 293 5.84 -12.89 -16.83
C ALA A 293 6.89 -11.97 -16.19
N ARG A 294 7.67 -11.27 -17.00
CA ARG A 294 8.75 -10.42 -16.51
C ARG A 294 8.19 -9.05 -16.14
N VAL A 295 8.29 -8.70 -14.85
CA VAL A 295 7.95 -7.36 -14.35
C VAL A 295 9.22 -6.53 -14.23
N PHE A 296 9.13 -5.27 -14.61
CA PHE A 296 10.21 -4.29 -14.59
C PHE A 296 9.85 -3.10 -13.71
N PHE A 297 10.85 -2.63 -12.99
CA PHE A 297 10.85 -1.40 -12.21
C PHE A 297 11.53 -0.29 -12.99
N PHE A 298 10.87 0.86 -13.09
CA PHE A 298 11.39 2.06 -13.72
C PHE A 298 11.33 3.23 -12.74
N ASP A 299 12.44 3.94 -12.64
CA ASP A 299 12.61 5.22 -11.94
C ASP A 299 13.63 6.06 -12.73
N GLU A 300 14.05 7.21 -12.21
CA GLU A 300 15.02 8.08 -12.89
C GLU A 300 16.42 7.45 -13.03
N ALA A 301 16.78 6.50 -12.16
CA ALA A 301 18.05 5.77 -12.22
C ALA A 301 17.99 4.54 -13.17
N ASN A 302 16.79 4.03 -13.46
CA ASN A 302 16.54 2.78 -14.17
C ASN A 302 15.58 3.00 -15.33
N LEU A 303 15.84 3.99 -16.18
CA LEU A 303 14.97 4.35 -17.32
C LEU A 303 14.77 3.22 -18.34
N SER A 304 15.76 2.34 -18.50
CA SER A 304 15.66 1.14 -19.34
C SER A 304 14.86 0.01 -18.69
N GLY A 305 14.49 0.18 -17.43
CA GLY A 305 13.88 -0.84 -16.59
C GLY A 305 14.92 -1.73 -15.91
N LYS A 306 14.67 -2.05 -14.64
CA LYS A 306 15.35 -3.07 -13.86
C LYS A 306 14.38 -4.24 -13.64
N PRO A 307 14.74 -5.48 -14.01
CA PRO A 307 13.90 -6.64 -13.71
C PRO A 307 13.62 -6.74 -12.21
N VAL A 308 12.35 -6.93 -11.87
CA VAL A 308 11.93 -7.25 -10.51
C VAL A 308 11.89 -8.76 -10.40
N VAL A 309 12.61 -9.30 -9.44
CA VAL A 309 12.64 -10.73 -9.15
C VAL A 309 12.12 -10.94 -7.74
N HIS A 310 11.46 -12.07 -7.52
CA HIS A 310 11.11 -12.47 -6.17
C HIS A 310 12.39 -12.65 -5.37
N ILE A 311 12.46 -12.02 -4.20
CA ILE A 311 13.59 -12.14 -3.28
C ILE A 311 13.08 -12.86 -2.05
N ASP A 312 13.37 -14.15 -1.93
CA ASP A 312 13.06 -14.88 -0.71
C ASP A 312 13.80 -14.26 0.47
N ASP A 313 13.11 -14.14 1.59
CA ASP A 313 13.78 -13.81 2.83
C ASP A 313 14.78 -14.93 3.15
N PRO A 314 16.06 -14.59 3.39
CA PRO A 314 17.09 -15.58 3.73
C PRO A 314 16.80 -16.32 5.03
N PHE A 315 15.94 -15.78 5.89
CA PHE A 315 15.69 -16.20 7.25
C PHE A 315 14.25 -15.84 7.57
N THR A 316 13.57 -16.64 8.39
CA THR A 316 12.25 -16.23 8.89
C THR A 316 12.43 -15.32 10.09
N VAL A 317 11.85 -14.13 10.06
CA VAL A 317 11.71 -13.24 11.22
C VAL A 317 10.25 -12.91 11.39
N PHE A 318 9.72 -13.07 12.60
CA PHE A 318 8.32 -12.72 12.88
C PHE A 318 8.10 -12.31 14.33
N TRP A 319 7.03 -11.55 14.54
CA TRP A 319 6.51 -11.23 15.86
C TRP A 319 5.55 -12.31 16.35
N THR A 320 5.54 -12.53 17.65
CA THR A 320 4.53 -13.31 18.37
C THR A 320 3.92 -12.42 19.44
N LYS A 321 2.60 -12.44 19.60
CA LYS A 321 1.89 -11.73 20.67
C LYS A 321 1.09 -12.71 21.52
N THR A 322 1.05 -12.51 22.83
CA THR A 322 0.12 -13.27 23.69
C THR A 322 -1.28 -12.69 23.61
N VAL A 323 -2.24 -13.44 23.05
CA VAL A 323 -3.65 -13.05 22.93
C VAL A 323 -4.50 -14.10 23.63
N GLY A 324 -5.33 -13.68 24.59
CA GLY A 324 -6.15 -14.61 25.38
C GLY A 324 -5.35 -15.68 26.14
N GLY A 325 -4.10 -15.38 26.50
CA GLY A 325 -3.19 -16.32 27.17
C GLY A 325 -2.44 -17.30 26.26
N ALA A 326 -2.65 -17.23 24.94
CA ALA A 326 -1.96 -18.07 23.96
C ALA A 326 -1.03 -17.24 23.06
N PRO A 327 0.16 -17.76 22.67
CA PRO A 327 1.02 -17.09 21.70
C PRO A 327 0.41 -17.17 20.29
N VAL A 328 0.29 -16.03 19.62
CA VAL A 328 -0.19 -15.88 18.25
C VAL A 328 0.95 -15.33 17.39
N LYS A 329 1.32 -16.06 16.33
CA LYS A 329 2.24 -15.54 15.31
C LYS A 329 1.54 -14.40 14.54
N ILE A 330 2.22 -13.27 14.45
CA ILE A 330 1.80 -12.15 13.61
C ILE A 330 2.21 -12.43 12.17
N THR A 331 1.29 -12.20 11.25
CA THR A 331 1.39 -12.49 9.81
C THR A 331 0.74 -11.35 9.02
N PRO A 332 1.03 -11.24 7.71
CA PRO A 332 0.29 -10.33 6.83
C PRO A 332 -1.24 -10.41 6.96
N ARG A 333 -1.78 -11.60 7.25
CA ARG A 333 -3.23 -11.85 7.30
C ARG A 333 -3.91 -11.35 8.56
N ASN A 334 -3.20 -11.32 9.69
CA ASN A 334 -3.80 -11.09 11.02
C ASN A 334 -3.20 -9.88 11.77
N ARG A 335 -2.18 -9.20 11.22
CA ARG A 335 -1.50 -8.07 11.89
C ARG A 335 -2.38 -6.86 12.19
N TYR A 336 -3.53 -6.77 11.52
CA TYR A 336 -4.54 -5.72 11.73
C TYR A 336 -5.68 -6.14 12.66
N ASP A 337 -5.79 -7.42 13.03
CA ASP A 337 -6.81 -7.82 13.99
C ASP A 337 -6.61 -7.05 15.29
N ARG A 338 -7.69 -6.49 15.86
CA ARG A 338 -7.62 -5.66 17.08
C ARG A 338 -6.84 -6.31 18.22
N GLY A 339 -6.97 -7.62 18.39
CA GLY A 339 -6.25 -8.38 19.42
C GLY A 339 -4.74 -8.45 19.19
N ASN A 340 -4.28 -8.33 17.94
CA ASN A 340 -2.91 -8.46 17.49
C ASN A 340 -2.14 -7.13 17.43
N LYS A 341 -2.84 -5.99 17.34
CA LYS A 341 -2.25 -4.65 17.49
C LYS A 341 -1.65 -4.45 18.89
N ILE A 342 -0.51 -3.79 19.03
CA ILE A 342 0.27 -3.72 20.27
C ILE A 342 0.00 -2.45 21.08
N LYS A 343 0.06 -2.57 22.41
CA LYS A 343 -0.10 -1.46 23.36
C LYS A 343 0.79 -1.62 24.59
N ASP A 344 0.91 -0.57 25.39
CA ASP A 344 1.66 -0.59 26.63
C ASP A 344 1.21 -1.73 27.56
N GLY A 345 2.19 -2.43 28.13
CA GLY A 345 1.97 -3.61 28.98
C GLY A 345 1.85 -4.94 28.22
N ASP A 346 1.74 -4.95 26.89
CA ASP A 346 1.73 -6.19 26.12
C ASP A 346 3.08 -6.94 26.25
N VAL A 347 3.02 -8.26 26.08
CA VAL A 347 4.20 -9.13 26.00
C VAL A 347 4.31 -9.66 24.57
N LEU A 348 5.48 -9.44 23.97
CA LEU A 348 5.81 -9.84 22.61
C LEU A 348 6.97 -10.84 22.58
N GLY A 349 7.06 -11.59 21.50
CA GLY A 349 8.23 -12.36 21.12
C GLY A 349 8.70 -11.93 19.73
N ILE A 350 10.01 -11.88 19.52
CA ILE A 350 10.61 -11.89 18.19
C ILE A 350 11.27 -13.26 18.03
N THR A 351 10.95 -13.96 16.95
CA THR A 351 11.58 -15.23 16.61
C THR A 351 12.35 -15.10 15.31
N VAL A 352 13.58 -15.57 15.30
CA VAL A 352 14.44 -15.66 14.10
C VAL A 352 14.77 -17.14 13.86
N ALA A 353 14.51 -17.63 12.66
CA ALA A 353 14.79 -18.99 12.23
C ALA A 353 15.77 -19.01 11.05
N PRO A 354 16.61 -20.04 10.92
CA PRO A 354 17.56 -20.19 9.82
C PRO A 354 16.82 -20.32 8.47
N PRO A 355 17.53 -20.23 7.33
CA PRO A 355 16.93 -20.38 6.01
C PRO A 355 16.23 -21.73 5.88
N ALA A 356 15.25 -21.81 4.98
CA ALA A 356 14.62 -23.08 4.63
C ALA A 356 15.70 -24.12 4.23
N GLY A 357 15.61 -25.33 4.79
CA GLY A 357 16.57 -26.40 4.57
C GLY A 357 17.81 -26.38 5.48
N VAL A 358 17.98 -25.38 6.35
CA VAL A 358 19.05 -25.33 7.35
C VAL A 358 18.49 -25.71 8.72
N ALA A 359 19.09 -26.72 9.37
CA ALA A 359 18.57 -27.28 10.63
C ALA A 359 18.75 -26.36 11.86
N GLY A 360 19.71 -25.44 11.82
CA GLY A 360 19.99 -24.54 12.94
C GLY A 360 21.05 -23.50 12.61
N PHE A 361 21.16 -22.48 13.47
CA PHE A 361 22.22 -21.48 13.38
C PHE A 361 23.58 -22.06 13.80
N THR A 362 24.66 -21.49 13.29
CA THR A 362 26.01 -21.79 13.78
C THR A 362 26.32 -20.94 15.01
N ALA A 363 26.93 -21.54 16.04
CA ALA A 363 27.38 -20.84 17.24
C ALA A 363 28.29 -19.64 16.88
N GLY A 364 28.06 -18.50 17.53
CA GLY A 364 28.82 -17.27 17.27
C GLY A 364 28.33 -16.46 16.07
N THR A 365 27.26 -16.89 15.39
CA THR A 365 26.53 -16.02 14.45
C THR A 365 25.99 -14.81 15.21
N VAL A 366 26.19 -13.62 14.69
CA VAL A 366 25.64 -12.38 15.25
C VAL A 366 24.46 -11.94 14.40
N ILE A 367 23.34 -11.68 15.06
CA ILE A 367 22.09 -11.21 14.47
C ILE A 367 21.79 -9.85 15.08
N GLU A 368 21.72 -8.81 14.26
CA GLU A 368 21.36 -7.45 14.68
C GLU A 368 20.00 -7.11 14.11
N LEU A 369 19.00 -6.97 14.99
CA LEU A 369 17.63 -6.60 14.63
C LEU A 369 17.43 -5.12 14.93
N THR A 370 17.20 -4.33 13.89
CA THR A 370 16.87 -2.90 13.99
C THR A 370 15.37 -2.73 13.93
N LEU A 371 14.80 -2.01 14.90
CA LEU A 371 13.40 -1.59 14.83
C LEU A 371 13.29 -0.34 13.96
N VAL A 372 12.34 -0.33 13.03
CA VAL A 372 12.10 0.80 12.14
C VAL A 372 10.64 1.25 12.22
N LEU A 373 10.46 2.56 12.30
CA LEU A 373 9.18 3.25 12.12
C LEU A 373 9.15 3.88 10.72
N VAL A 374 8.02 3.73 10.03
CA VAL A 374 7.85 3.99 8.59
C VAL A 374 8.41 5.32 8.06
N ARG A 375 8.33 6.36 8.89
CA ARG A 375 8.68 7.72 8.53
C ARG A 375 10.07 8.06 9.07
N GLU A 376 11.12 7.50 8.46
CA GLU A 376 12.51 7.89 8.77
C GLU A 376 12.73 9.41 8.64
N ASP A 377 11.87 10.09 7.86
CA ASP A 377 11.84 11.54 7.60
C ASP A 377 11.09 12.38 8.65
N PHE A 378 10.28 11.78 9.54
CA PHE A 378 9.60 12.52 10.62
C PHE A 378 10.52 12.94 11.76
N GLY A 379 11.76 12.44 11.79
CA GLY A 379 12.78 12.90 12.72
C GLY A 379 12.46 12.62 14.20
N THR A 380 11.34 11.97 14.51
CA THR A 380 11.02 11.53 15.87
C THR A 380 11.94 10.37 16.24
N PRO A 381 12.84 10.54 17.22
CA PRO A 381 13.75 9.48 17.62
C PRO A 381 12.96 8.33 18.25
N ILE A 382 13.33 7.09 17.90
CA ILE A 382 12.87 5.90 18.59
C ILE A 382 13.85 5.63 19.73
N ASP A 383 13.35 5.31 20.92
CA ASP A 383 14.18 4.75 22.00
C ASP A 383 13.67 3.35 22.33
N ILE A 384 14.28 2.34 21.71
CA ILE A 384 13.85 0.94 21.89
C ILE A 384 14.00 0.47 23.35
N ARG A 385 14.84 1.11 24.18
CA ARG A 385 14.99 0.76 25.60
C ARG A 385 13.93 1.41 26.47
N ALA A 386 13.46 2.60 26.08
CA ALA A 386 12.30 3.23 26.69
C ALA A 386 11.02 2.48 26.32
N MET A 387 10.93 1.99 25.08
CA MET A 387 9.74 1.30 24.56
C MET A 387 9.66 -0.17 24.97
N PHE A 388 10.79 -0.89 25.02
CA PHE A 388 10.80 -2.34 25.25
C PHE A 388 11.79 -2.76 26.34
N GLU A 389 11.36 -3.72 27.15
CA GLU A 389 12.21 -4.46 28.08
C GLU A 389 12.44 -5.87 27.59
N VAL A 390 13.70 -6.31 27.56
CA VAL A 390 14.02 -7.72 27.33
C VAL A 390 13.75 -8.50 28.62
N ILE A 391 12.72 -9.35 28.59
CA ILE A 391 12.28 -10.16 29.73
C ILE A 391 12.69 -11.63 29.62
N GLY A 392 13.23 -12.04 28.48
CA GLY A 392 13.73 -13.40 28.29
C GLY A 392 14.37 -13.63 26.94
N THR A 393 15.17 -14.69 26.83
CA THR A 393 15.86 -15.07 25.60
C THR A 393 16.02 -16.58 25.47
N THR A 394 16.01 -17.07 24.23
CA THR A 394 16.30 -18.48 23.91
C THR A 394 17.36 -18.57 22.82
N GLY A 395 18.41 -19.38 23.03
CA GLY A 395 19.44 -19.67 22.03
C GLY A 395 20.39 -18.51 21.70
N ILE A 396 20.37 -17.43 22.50
CA ILE A 396 21.17 -16.21 22.30
C ILE A 396 21.69 -15.68 23.63
N ASP A 397 22.84 -15.00 23.55
CA ASP A 397 23.31 -14.05 24.55
C ASP A 397 22.97 -12.63 24.04
N PRO A 398 21.91 -11.98 24.57
CA PRO A 398 21.52 -10.65 24.11
C PRO A 398 22.50 -9.59 24.63
N LYS A 399 23.11 -8.83 23.72
CA LYS A 399 23.79 -7.57 24.05
C LYS A 399 23.02 -6.44 23.41
N VAL A 400 22.20 -5.74 24.19
CA VAL A 400 21.49 -4.56 23.68
C VAL A 400 22.54 -3.47 23.39
N ALA A 401 22.75 -3.13 22.11
CA ALA A 401 23.56 -1.97 21.76
C ALA A 401 22.76 -0.68 22.06
N ILE A 402 23.47 0.44 22.13
CA ILE A 402 23.10 1.65 22.86
C ILE A 402 22.23 2.58 22.00
N THR A 403 21.26 3.25 22.63
CA THR A 403 20.42 4.32 22.08
C THR A 403 21.23 5.53 21.62
N SER A 404 20.83 6.22 20.53
CA SER A 404 20.95 7.69 20.48
C SER A 404 20.14 8.35 19.36
N VAL A 405 19.22 9.21 19.80
CA VAL A 405 19.03 10.63 19.43
C VAL A 405 19.97 11.13 18.30
N ILE A 406 19.40 11.38 17.12
CA ILE A 406 19.89 12.30 16.08
C ILE A 406 21.22 11.89 15.38
N LYS A 407 21.11 11.56 14.07
CA LYS A 407 22.17 11.35 13.07
C LYS A 407 23.17 10.22 13.34
N GLY A 408 22.88 9.04 12.76
CA GLY A 408 23.90 8.05 12.41
C GLY A 408 24.07 6.86 13.37
N GLN A 409 23.22 6.71 14.37
CA GLN A 409 23.13 5.50 15.19
C GLN A 409 21.85 4.72 14.89
N THR A 410 21.90 3.40 15.10
CA THR A 410 20.85 2.45 14.71
C THR A 410 20.27 1.81 15.97
N ASP A 411 18.95 1.94 16.19
CA ASP A 411 18.27 1.31 17.31
C ASP A 411 18.14 -0.20 17.09
N ASN A 412 19.10 -0.97 17.60
CA ASN A 412 19.16 -2.40 17.36
C ASN A 412 19.32 -3.28 18.62
N TRP A 413 18.71 -4.46 18.56
CA TRP A 413 19.04 -5.59 19.41
C TRP A 413 20.15 -6.41 18.75
N ARG A 414 21.32 -6.49 19.37
CA ARG A 414 22.42 -7.33 18.91
C ARG A 414 22.43 -8.65 19.69
N LEU A 415 22.17 -9.73 18.98
CA LEU A 415 21.98 -11.07 19.53
C LEU A 415 23.15 -11.94 19.06
N THR A 416 23.86 -12.58 19.98
CA THR A 416 24.89 -13.56 19.62
C THR A 416 24.35 -14.96 19.84
N VAL A 417 24.27 -15.76 18.78
CA VAL A 417 23.75 -17.14 18.84
C VAL A 417 24.66 -18.00 19.71
N THR A 418 24.06 -18.69 20.68
CA THR A 418 24.73 -19.66 21.55
C THR A 418 24.37 -21.09 21.12
N GLY A 419 25.38 -21.95 20.96
CA GLY A 419 25.17 -23.33 20.48
C GLY A 419 24.69 -23.39 19.04
N ALA A 420 23.86 -24.39 18.71
CA ALA A 420 23.33 -24.59 17.36
C ALA A 420 21.79 -24.73 17.34
N PRO A 421 21.05 -23.69 17.77
CA PRO A 421 19.61 -23.79 17.93
C PRO A 421 18.88 -23.73 16.58
N ALA A 422 17.74 -24.41 16.49
CA ALA A 422 16.86 -24.38 15.32
C ALA A 422 16.13 -23.02 15.16
N SER A 423 16.08 -22.21 16.21
CA SER A 423 15.60 -20.84 16.19
C SER A 423 16.14 -20.08 17.40
N VAL A 424 16.11 -18.77 17.34
CA VAL A 424 16.41 -17.91 18.48
C VAL A 424 15.24 -16.99 18.75
N SER A 425 15.05 -16.60 20.01
CA SER A 425 13.96 -15.72 20.37
C SER A 425 14.32 -14.70 21.44
N LEU A 426 13.67 -13.53 21.31
CA LEU A 426 13.71 -12.42 22.24
C LEU A 426 12.29 -12.23 22.79
N ALA A 427 12.10 -12.33 24.09
CA ALA A 427 10.84 -11.99 24.75
C ALA A 427 10.92 -10.55 25.26
N LEU A 428 9.90 -9.76 24.95
CA LEU A 428 9.82 -8.34 25.21
C LEU A 428 8.57 -8.00 26.01
N SER A 429 8.70 -7.08 26.97
CA SER A 429 7.55 -6.36 27.55
C SER A 429 7.53 -4.94 27.01
N ILE A 430 6.35 -4.46 26.61
CA ILE A 430 6.16 -3.10 26.14
C ILE A 430 5.97 -2.16 27.33
N ARG A 431 6.81 -1.12 27.41
CA ARG A 431 6.82 -0.14 28.49
C ARG A 431 6.10 1.16 28.13
N ALA A 432 6.48 1.79 27.03
CA ALA A 432 5.99 3.12 26.66
C ALA A 432 6.09 3.38 25.14
N LEU A 433 5.07 2.97 24.38
CA LEU A 433 4.96 3.21 22.95
C LEU A 433 4.66 4.68 22.62
N GLY A 434 3.93 5.37 23.49
CA GLY A 434 3.57 6.79 23.31
C GLY A 434 4.77 7.73 23.17
N ALA A 435 5.95 7.33 23.66
CA ALA A 435 7.18 8.10 23.49
C ALA A 435 7.71 8.12 22.05
N SER A 436 7.22 7.23 21.17
CA SER A 436 7.66 7.12 19.78
C SER A 436 7.00 8.12 18.82
N GLY A 437 5.91 8.78 19.24
CA GLY A 437 5.10 9.63 18.36
C GLY A 437 4.47 8.90 17.17
N ALA A 438 4.46 7.57 17.19
CA ALA A 438 3.86 6.73 16.16
C ALA A 438 2.33 6.74 16.26
N THR A 439 1.66 6.70 15.11
CA THR A 439 0.20 6.61 14.99
C THR A 439 -0.25 5.18 14.70
N HIS A 440 -1.53 4.88 14.88
CA HIS A 440 -2.05 3.50 14.99
C HIS A 440 -1.82 2.62 13.75
N ASN A 441 -1.95 3.19 12.55
CA ASN A 441 -1.74 2.47 11.29
C ASN A 441 -0.33 2.61 10.71
N LEU A 442 0.63 3.11 11.50
CA LEU A 442 2.06 3.07 11.15
C LEU A 442 2.72 1.84 11.77
N PRO A 443 3.23 0.90 10.96
CA PRO A 443 3.88 -0.28 11.47
C PRO A 443 5.24 0.02 12.09
N PHE A 444 5.57 -0.78 13.11
CA PHE A 444 6.95 -1.14 13.39
C PHE A 444 7.33 -2.33 12.53
N TRP A 445 8.49 -2.29 11.87
CA TRP A 445 9.05 -3.49 11.25
C TRP A 445 10.52 -3.70 11.63
N LEU A 446 11.03 -4.89 11.31
CA LEU A 446 12.39 -5.28 11.63
C LEU A 446 13.29 -5.25 10.38
N LYS A 447 14.47 -4.63 10.51
CA LYS A 447 15.60 -4.84 9.59
C LYS A 447 16.61 -5.76 10.26
N GLY A 448 17.19 -6.71 9.54
CA GLY A 448 18.21 -7.61 10.07
C GLY A 448 19.57 -7.39 9.45
N GLN A 449 20.63 -7.44 10.26
CA GLN A 449 22.00 -7.61 9.82
C GLN A 449 22.55 -8.92 10.40
N PHE A 450 23.08 -9.78 9.53
CA PHE A 450 23.61 -11.09 9.91
C PHE A 450 25.10 -11.15 9.63
N THR A 451 25.87 -11.53 10.65
CA THR A 451 27.31 -11.70 10.58
C THR A 451 27.67 -13.14 10.96
N PRO A 452 28.17 -13.95 10.01
CA PRO A 452 28.66 -15.30 10.29
C PRO A 452 29.79 -15.34 11.32
N PRO A 453 30.05 -16.51 11.94
CA PRO A 453 31.23 -16.69 12.79
C PRO A 453 32.50 -16.31 12.04
N GLY A 454 33.33 -15.43 12.62
CA GLY A 454 34.56 -14.93 11.99
C GLY A 454 34.40 -13.66 11.14
N GLY A 455 33.19 -13.10 11.02
CA GLY A 455 33.00 -11.73 10.51
C GLY A 455 32.93 -11.56 8.98
N GLY A 456 33.17 -12.61 8.20
CA GLY A 456 33.08 -12.57 6.74
C GLY A 456 31.63 -12.61 6.23
N GLY A 457 31.30 -11.80 5.21
CA GLY A 457 30.03 -11.93 4.47
C GLY A 457 28.79 -11.38 5.19
N VAL A 458 28.89 -10.19 5.79
CA VAL A 458 27.75 -9.49 6.40
C VAL A 458 26.64 -9.26 5.38
N LYS A 459 25.40 -9.61 5.74
CA LYS A 459 24.22 -9.39 4.90
C LYS A 459 23.17 -8.58 5.64
N ARG A 460 22.44 -7.71 4.92
CA ARG A 460 21.38 -6.84 5.45
C ARG A 460 20.06 -7.11 4.74
N TYR A 461 18.97 -7.05 5.48
CA TYR A 461 17.63 -7.44 5.02
C TYR A 461 16.55 -6.57 5.65
N ASP A 462 15.49 -6.33 4.89
CA ASP A 462 14.28 -5.62 5.31
C ASP A 462 13.11 -6.61 5.37
N PHE A 463 12.65 -6.96 6.57
CA PHE A 463 11.61 -7.98 6.77
C PHE A 463 10.21 -7.35 6.84
N ILE A 464 9.83 -6.57 5.84
CA ILE A 464 8.58 -5.80 5.88
C ILE A 464 7.34 -6.72 5.84
N HIS A 465 7.41 -7.85 5.13
CA HIS A 465 6.28 -8.75 4.94
C HIS A 465 5.87 -9.47 6.24
N ASP A 466 6.79 -10.25 6.81
CA ASP A 466 6.52 -11.13 7.96
C ASP A 466 6.88 -10.52 9.32
N ALA A 467 7.59 -9.39 9.35
CA ALA A 467 8.06 -8.78 10.59
C ALA A 467 7.53 -7.37 10.82
N ALA A 468 6.35 -7.04 10.30
CA ALA A 468 5.61 -5.82 10.63
C ALA A 468 4.54 -6.07 11.72
N ILE A 469 4.38 -5.11 12.64
CA ILE A 469 3.38 -5.10 13.71
C ILE A 469 2.86 -3.67 13.96
N TYR A 470 1.60 -3.52 14.35
CA TYR A 470 0.88 -2.24 14.38
C TYR A 470 0.46 -1.85 15.78
N LEU A 471 0.34 -0.56 16.02
CA LEU A 471 -0.12 0.01 17.29
C LEU A 471 -1.65 -0.09 17.42
N SER A 472 -2.11 -0.43 18.63
CA SER A 472 -3.49 -0.22 19.05
C SER A 472 -3.68 1.20 19.56
#